data_AF-A0AA95I588-F1
#
_entry.id   AF-A0AA95I588-F1
#
_cell.length_a   1.000
_cell.length_b   1.000
_cell.length_c   1.000
_cell.angle_alpha   90.00
_cell.angle_beta   90.00
_cell.angle_gamma   90.00
#
_symmetry.space_group_name_H-M   'P 1'
#
loop_
_entity.id
_entity.type
_entity.pdbx_description
1 polymer ?
#
loop_
_entity_poly.entity_id
_entity_poly.type
_entity_poly.pdbx_seq_one_letter_code
_entity_poly.pdbx_strand_id
1 'polypeptide(L)'
;MDQHMLKKGVQMTADFDNVEYQQYVLSLGTAFDEFNAEDMKKILAFVKFIDLNENYAKNDQLNEYKNLLNQRVQPSKDQTDELALLLPVFDAPTTAGNEAPDSAKALENATDISLTAASNGYDNIAARDYAYEWWDGRNPVYSTYYAEKAGCDVTDKKCWTKWNDCANFVSQSLRAGGMNFQYGAHYTSNESWHFGPLVPSYTWGGAHKFYLHWRGRAGVAPSVTDLQTGDAVSADFTGDGDIDHTALITKNTGNYNNNKYLTQHTDDKKELTTLQDWYGGGFVVYGYEIDKADN
;
A
#
# COMPACT_ATOMS: atom_id res chain seq x y z
N MET A 1 -3.98 -13.37 -18.49
CA MET A 1 -3.05 -13.61 -17.36
C MET A 1 -1.85 -14.45 -17.78
N ASP A 2 -2.02 -15.64 -18.36
CA ASP A 2 -0.90 -16.50 -18.78
C ASP A 2 0.04 -15.84 -19.79
N GLN A 3 -0.50 -15.14 -20.80
CA GLN A 3 0.32 -14.36 -21.73
C GLN A 3 1.08 -13.21 -21.05
N HIS A 4 0.51 -12.65 -19.98
CA HIS A 4 1.15 -11.59 -19.20
C HIS A 4 2.29 -12.17 -18.34
N MET A 5 2.07 -13.32 -17.67
CA MET A 5 3.10 -14.08 -16.96
C MET A 5 4.30 -14.38 -17.88
N LEU A 6 4.03 -14.91 -19.07
CA LEU A 6 5.06 -15.21 -20.07
C LEU A 6 5.86 -13.96 -20.47
N LYS A 7 5.19 -12.82 -20.66
CA LYS A 7 5.84 -11.55 -21.00
C LYS A 7 6.75 -11.03 -19.88
N LYS A 8 6.36 -11.21 -18.62
CA LYS A 8 7.14 -10.83 -17.43
C LYS A 8 8.19 -11.88 -17.04
N GLY A 9 8.26 -13.01 -17.76
CA GLY A 9 9.19 -14.11 -17.45
C GLY A 9 8.83 -14.89 -16.19
N VAL A 10 7.58 -14.78 -15.75
CA VAL A 10 7.03 -15.50 -14.59
C VAL A 10 6.59 -16.90 -15.07
N GLN A 11 7.13 -17.95 -14.45
CA GLN A 11 6.74 -19.34 -14.71
C GLN A 11 6.06 -19.91 -13.48
N MET A 12 4.74 -19.77 -13.43
CA MET A 12 3.92 -20.26 -12.32
C MET A 12 2.72 -21.01 -12.87
N THR A 13 2.35 -22.10 -12.21
CA THR A 13 1.11 -22.81 -12.49
C THR A 13 -0.03 -22.15 -11.73
N ALA A 14 -1.21 -22.10 -12.34
CA ALA A 14 -2.42 -21.65 -11.65
C ALA A 14 -2.73 -22.60 -10.49
N ASP A 15 -2.58 -22.11 -9.27
CA ASP A 15 -2.83 -22.83 -8.04
C ASP A 15 -3.33 -21.85 -6.99
N PHE A 16 -4.60 -21.98 -6.62
CA PHE A 16 -5.25 -21.03 -5.70
C PHE A 16 -4.81 -21.23 -4.25
N ASP A 17 -4.15 -22.33 -3.92
CA ASP A 17 -3.60 -22.58 -2.58
C ASP A 17 -2.12 -22.19 -2.50
N ASN A 18 -1.52 -21.79 -3.63
CA ASN A 18 -0.13 -21.34 -3.69
C ASN A 18 -0.04 -19.83 -3.38
N VAL A 19 0.64 -19.49 -2.28
CA VAL A 19 0.80 -18.10 -1.81
C VAL A 19 1.49 -17.21 -2.85
N GLU A 20 2.52 -17.70 -3.54
CA GLU A 20 3.21 -16.89 -4.55
C GLU A 20 2.25 -16.56 -5.71
N TYR A 21 1.41 -17.52 -6.12
CA TYR A 21 0.42 -17.31 -7.17
C TYR A 21 -0.66 -16.33 -6.74
N GLN A 22 -1.17 -16.45 -5.52
CA GLN A 22 -2.13 -15.49 -4.96
C GLN A 22 -1.55 -14.07 -4.95
N GLN A 23 -0.32 -13.90 -4.46
CA GLN A 23 0.39 -12.62 -4.45
C GLN A 23 0.59 -12.04 -5.85
N TYR A 24 0.97 -12.89 -6.81
CA TYR A 24 1.07 -12.46 -8.20
C TYR A 24 -0.27 -11.98 -8.75
N VAL A 25 -1.37 -12.70 -8.48
CA VAL A 25 -2.70 -12.26 -8.92
C VAL A 25 -3.06 -10.93 -8.28
N LEU A 26 -2.90 -10.77 -6.97
CA LEU A 26 -3.18 -9.53 -6.25
C LEU A 26 -2.38 -8.35 -6.80
N SER A 27 -1.12 -8.56 -7.20
CA SER A 27 -0.31 -7.50 -7.83
C SER A 27 -0.97 -6.89 -9.07
N LEU A 28 -1.73 -7.68 -9.83
CA LEU A 28 -2.43 -7.22 -11.03
C LEU A 28 -3.58 -6.26 -10.72
N GLY A 29 -4.02 -6.16 -9.45
CA GLY A 29 -5.04 -5.21 -9.01
C GLY A 29 -4.69 -3.75 -9.34
N THR A 30 -3.40 -3.43 -9.46
CA THR A 30 -2.92 -2.09 -9.82
C THR A 30 -2.34 -2.00 -11.23
N ALA A 31 -2.58 -3.00 -12.08
CA ALA A 31 -2.05 -3.13 -13.45
C ALA A 31 -2.84 -2.42 -14.56
N PHE A 32 -3.46 -1.28 -14.24
CA PHE A 32 -4.38 -0.57 -15.16
C PHE A 32 -3.74 -0.12 -16.48
N ASP A 33 -2.43 0.14 -16.49
CA ASP A 33 -1.64 0.54 -17.66
C ASP A 33 -1.26 -0.63 -18.57
N GLU A 34 -1.39 -1.87 -18.10
CA GLU A 34 -0.94 -3.07 -18.83
C GLU A 34 -2.05 -3.78 -19.59
N PHE A 35 -3.31 -3.45 -19.28
CA PHE A 35 -4.50 -4.08 -19.84
C PHE A 35 -5.44 -3.04 -20.42
N ASN A 36 -6.15 -3.39 -21.49
CA ASN A 36 -7.28 -2.57 -21.92
C ASN A 36 -8.42 -2.64 -20.89
N ALA A 37 -9.37 -1.70 -20.96
CA ALA A 37 -10.45 -1.60 -19.98
C ALA A 37 -11.31 -2.87 -19.86
N GLU A 38 -11.54 -3.61 -20.94
CA GLU A 38 -12.34 -4.84 -20.91
C GLU A 38 -11.61 -5.97 -20.18
N ASP A 39 -10.33 -6.16 -20.50
CA ASP A 39 -9.50 -7.18 -19.86
C ASP A 39 -9.20 -6.83 -18.40
N MET A 40 -8.95 -5.55 -18.11
CA MET A 40 -8.73 -5.08 -16.74
C MET A 40 -9.96 -5.34 -15.87
N LYS A 41 -11.18 -5.17 -16.39
CA LYS A 41 -12.41 -5.51 -15.66
C LYS A 41 -12.48 -7.00 -15.29
N LYS A 42 -12.06 -7.90 -16.20
CA LYS A 42 -12.01 -9.35 -15.93
C LYS A 42 -10.92 -9.68 -14.91
N ILE A 43 -9.77 -9.03 -15.01
CA ILE A 43 -8.64 -9.19 -14.08
C ILE A 43 -9.06 -8.74 -12.68
N LEU A 44 -9.65 -7.55 -12.54
CA LEU A 44 -10.13 -7.05 -11.26
C LEU A 44 -11.17 -7.97 -10.62
N ALA A 45 -12.08 -8.56 -11.41
CA ALA A 45 -13.02 -9.55 -10.87
C ALA A 45 -12.29 -10.77 -10.28
N PHE A 46 -11.19 -11.20 -10.90
CA PHE A 46 -10.39 -12.32 -10.41
C PHE A 46 -9.50 -11.93 -9.22
N VAL A 47 -8.91 -10.74 -9.23
CA VAL A 47 -8.17 -10.16 -8.09
C VAL A 47 -9.06 -10.13 -6.85
N LYS A 48 -10.27 -9.58 -6.98
CA LYS A 48 -11.26 -9.50 -5.89
C LYS A 48 -11.69 -10.89 -5.40
N PHE A 49 -11.72 -11.90 -6.28
CA PHE A 49 -11.98 -13.27 -5.87
C PHE A 49 -10.82 -13.86 -5.04
N ILE A 50 -9.57 -13.61 -5.44
CA ILE A 50 -8.40 -14.09 -4.70
C ILE A 50 -8.25 -13.37 -3.35
N ASP A 51 -8.49 -12.07 -3.28
CA ASP A 51 -8.51 -11.28 -2.04
C ASP A 51 -9.49 -11.89 -1.01
N LEU A 52 -10.76 -12.05 -1.41
CA LEU A 52 -11.75 -12.74 -0.58
C LEU A 52 -11.34 -14.18 -0.23
N ASN A 53 -10.57 -14.86 -1.09
CA ASN A 53 -10.08 -16.20 -0.82
C ASN A 53 -8.97 -16.22 0.25
N GLU A 54 -8.01 -15.30 0.20
CA GLU A 54 -6.99 -15.14 1.25
C GLU A 54 -7.63 -14.85 2.60
N ASN A 55 -8.75 -14.13 2.62
CA ASN A 55 -9.53 -13.91 3.84
C ASN A 55 -10.10 -15.21 4.44
N TYR A 56 -10.35 -16.27 3.65
CA TYR A 56 -10.64 -17.60 4.23
C TYR A 56 -9.44 -18.20 4.96
N ALA A 57 -8.21 -18.04 4.45
CA ALA A 57 -7.02 -18.52 5.16
C ALA A 57 -6.78 -17.75 6.47
N LYS A 58 -7.02 -16.43 6.48
CA LYS A 58 -7.06 -15.64 7.72
C LYS A 58 -8.15 -16.12 8.68
N ASN A 59 -9.33 -16.49 8.17
CA ASN A 59 -10.39 -17.06 8.99
C ASN A 59 -9.98 -18.37 9.67
N ASP A 60 -9.11 -19.18 9.05
CA ASP A 60 -8.55 -20.38 9.69
C ASP A 60 -7.64 -20.03 10.87
N GLN A 61 -6.80 -19.00 10.74
CA GLN A 61 -6.01 -18.48 11.87
C GLN A 61 -6.91 -17.91 12.98
N LEU A 62 -7.96 -17.18 12.62
CA LEU A 62 -8.96 -16.69 13.57
C LEU A 62 -9.68 -17.85 14.30
N ASN A 63 -9.89 -18.99 13.64
CA ASN A 63 -10.46 -20.18 14.27
C ASN A 63 -9.53 -20.78 15.33
N GLU A 64 -8.21 -20.71 15.16
CA GLU A 64 -7.25 -21.13 16.20
C GLU A 64 -7.36 -20.24 17.45
N TYR A 65 -7.41 -18.92 17.27
CA TYR A 65 -7.61 -17.97 18.36
C TYR A 65 -8.97 -18.15 19.05
N LYS A 66 -10.03 -18.40 18.27
CA LYS A 66 -11.36 -18.74 18.79
C LYS A 66 -11.32 -20.00 19.66
N ASN A 67 -10.55 -21.02 19.27
CA ASN A 67 -10.39 -22.24 20.06
C ASN A 67 -9.66 -21.97 21.38
N LEU A 68 -8.61 -21.14 21.38
CA LEU A 68 -7.91 -20.72 22.62
C LEU A 68 -8.85 -19.98 23.57
N LEU A 69 -9.63 -19.03 23.05
CA LEU A 69 -10.62 -18.26 23.82
C LEU A 69 -11.73 -19.17 24.39
N ASN A 70 -12.22 -20.14 23.60
CA ASN A 70 -13.22 -21.12 24.05
C ASN A 70 -12.70 -22.01 25.19
N GLN A 71 -11.38 -22.24 25.25
CA GLN A 71 -10.72 -22.97 26.33
C GLN A 71 -10.47 -22.08 27.58
N ARG A 72 -10.97 -20.84 27.59
CA ARG A 72 -10.74 -19.82 28.64
C ARG A 72 -9.27 -19.49 28.87
N VAL A 73 -8.42 -19.73 27.87
CA VAL A 73 -7.05 -19.22 27.87
C VAL A 73 -7.13 -17.76 27.47
N GLN A 74 -6.78 -16.86 28.39
CA GLN A 74 -6.69 -15.45 28.07
C GLN A 74 -5.49 -15.23 27.14
N PRO A 75 -5.66 -14.62 25.96
CA PRO A 75 -4.54 -14.29 25.10
C PRO A 75 -3.59 -13.34 25.86
N SER A 76 -2.29 -13.49 25.61
CA SER A 76 -1.35 -12.45 26.03
C SER A 76 -1.69 -11.12 25.35
N LYS A 77 -1.10 -10.02 25.83
CA LYS A 77 -1.22 -8.73 25.14
C LYS A 77 -0.73 -8.84 23.70
N ASP A 78 0.39 -9.51 23.47
CA ASP A 78 0.95 -9.75 22.13
C ASP A 78 -0.01 -10.54 21.23
N GLN A 79 -0.65 -11.59 21.75
CA GLN A 79 -1.65 -12.37 21.02
C GLN A 79 -2.93 -11.57 20.74
N THR A 80 -3.30 -10.65 21.63
CA THR A 80 -4.44 -9.75 21.43
C THR A 80 -4.14 -8.74 20.33
N ASP A 81 -2.91 -8.20 20.34
CA ASP A 81 -2.44 -7.29 19.31
C ASP A 81 -2.38 -8.02 17.96
N GLU A 82 -1.78 -9.21 17.90
CA GLU A 82 -1.78 -10.08 16.70
C GLU A 82 -3.18 -10.44 16.21
N LEU A 83 -4.13 -10.71 17.11
CA LEU A 83 -5.52 -10.98 16.74
C LEU A 83 -6.16 -9.72 16.12
N ALA A 84 -5.96 -8.55 16.71
CA ALA A 84 -6.46 -7.29 16.16
C ALA A 84 -5.91 -7.01 14.76
N LEU A 85 -4.75 -7.59 14.43
CA LEU A 85 -4.16 -7.50 13.10
C LEU A 85 -4.81 -8.39 12.04
N LEU A 86 -5.55 -9.42 12.45
CA LEU A 86 -6.25 -10.35 11.55
C LEU A 86 -7.70 -9.92 11.31
N LEU A 87 -8.18 -8.90 12.01
CA LEU A 87 -9.55 -8.43 11.89
C LEU A 87 -9.67 -7.39 10.77
N PRO A 88 -10.73 -7.47 9.95
CA PRO A 88 -11.02 -6.44 8.97
C PRO A 88 -11.40 -5.13 9.65
N VAL A 89 -11.19 -4.05 8.93
CA VAL A 89 -11.52 -2.69 9.36
C VAL A 89 -13.00 -2.41 9.06
N PHE A 90 -13.78 -2.20 10.11
CA PHE A 90 -15.19 -1.83 9.99
C PHE A 90 -15.41 -0.32 10.21
N ASP A 91 -16.36 0.25 9.48
CA ASP A 91 -16.87 1.62 9.65
C ASP A 91 -15.80 2.73 9.70
N ALA A 92 -14.69 2.55 9.00
CA ALA A 92 -13.67 3.58 8.90
C ALA A 92 -14.05 4.68 7.91
N PRO A 93 -13.70 5.95 8.17
CA PRO A 93 -13.80 7.00 7.18
C PRO A 93 -12.92 6.65 5.97
N THR A 94 -13.45 6.91 4.77
CA THR A 94 -12.78 6.71 3.48
C THR A 94 -12.58 8.05 2.81
N THR A 95 -11.63 8.10 1.87
CA THR A 95 -11.39 9.30 1.08
C THR A 95 -12.36 9.34 -0.10
N ALA A 96 -13.22 10.34 -0.15
CA ALA A 96 -14.17 10.52 -1.24
C ALA A 96 -13.47 10.97 -2.52
N GLY A 97 -13.65 10.19 -3.59
CA GLY A 97 -13.19 10.54 -4.92
C GLY A 97 -14.11 11.55 -5.62
N ASN A 98 -13.58 12.21 -6.65
CA ASN A 98 -14.31 13.14 -7.49
C ASN A 98 -13.89 13.01 -8.98
N GLU A 99 -14.83 13.25 -9.89
CA GLU A 99 -14.55 13.22 -11.32
C GLU A 99 -14.34 14.64 -11.86
N ALA A 100 -13.32 14.80 -12.71
CA ALA A 100 -13.14 16.04 -13.44
C ALA A 100 -14.31 16.22 -14.43
N PRO A 101 -14.93 17.40 -14.54
CA PRO A 101 -15.91 17.66 -15.59
C PRO A 101 -15.23 17.50 -16.96
N ASP A 102 -15.96 17.00 -17.97
CA ASP A 102 -15.43 16.71 -19.32
C ASP A 102 -14.66 17.88 -19.96
N SER A 103 -14.96 19.12 -19.54
CA SER A 103 -14.32 20.36 -20.00
C SER A 103 -12.99 20.71 -19.31
N ALA A 104 -12.61 20.03 -18.23
CA ALA A 104 -11.42 20.33 -17.42
C ALA A 104 -10.17 19.53 -17.80
N LYS A 105 -10.16 18.83 -18.95
CA LYS A 105 -9.03 17.99 -19.42
C LYS A 105 -7.74 18.74 -19.77
N ALA A 106 -7.60 20.03 -19.49
CA ALA A 106 -6.33 20.72 -19.65
C ALA A 106 -6.24 21.96 -18.75
N LEU A 107 -5.61 21.80 -17.59
CA LEU A 107 -4.85 22.86 -16.93
C LEU A 107 -3.48 22.29 -16.55
N GLU A 108 -2.68 21.99 -17.58
CA GLU A 108 -1.24 21.80 -17.44
C GLU A 108 -0.62 23.16 -17.10
N ASN A 109 -0.58 23.53 -15.81
CA ASN A 109 0.36 24.49 -15.20
C ASN A 109 -0.01 24.78 -13.73
N ALA A 110 -0.44 23.78 -12.96
CA ALA A 110 -0.32 23.85 -11.50
C ALA A 110 1.10 23.41 -11.14
N THR A 111 2.04 24.36 -11.14
CA THR A 111 3.34 24.13 -10.53
C THR A 111 3.12 23.96 -9.03
N ASP A 112 3.26 22.71 -8.56
CA ASP A 112 3.26 22.37 -7.14
C ASP A 112 4.54 22.96 -6.52
N ILE A 113 4.42 24.18 -6.01
CA ILE A 113 5.48 24.90 -5.31
C ILE A 113 4.99 25.16 -3.89
N SER A 114 4.92 24.10 -3.10
CA SER A 114 5.08 24.24 -1.66
C SER A 114 6.57 24.07 -1.34
N LEU A 115 7.34 25.16 -1.47
CA LEU A 115 8.80 25.20 -1.27
C LEU A 115 9.23 25.26 0.21
N THR A 116 8.35 24.89 1.14
CA THR A 116 8.65 24.91 2.57
C THR A 116 8.20 23.63 3.22
N ALA A 117 9.09 22.99 3.98
CA ALA A 117 8.74 21.86 4.85
C ALA A 117 7.49 22.22 5.67
N ALA A 118 6.59 21.26 5.78
CA ALA A 118 5.35 21.40 6.51
C ALA A 118 5.61 21.73 7.98
N SER A 119 4.58 22.17 8.71
CA SER A 119 4.72 22.58 10.11
C SER A 119 5.25 21.46 11.03
N ASN A 120 5.03 20.20 10.65
CA ASN A 120 5.56 19.01 11.33
C ASN A 120 7.00 18.64 10.90
N GLY A 121 7.63 19.42 10.02
CA GLY A 121 8.97 19.17 9.50
C GLY A 121 9.02 18.23 8.29
N TYR A 122 7.88 17.76 7.78
CA TYR A 122 7.82 16.91 6.59
C TYR A 122 8.12 17.69 5.31
N ASP A 123 9.05 17.17 4.51
CA ASP A 123 9.38 17.64 3.16
C ASP A 123 8.77 16.67 2.13
N ASN A 124 7.62 17.08 1.60
CA ASN A 124 6.86 16.31 0.63
C ASN A 124 7.60 16.14 -0.72
N ILE A 125 8.47 17.09 -1.06
CA ILE A 125 9.31 17.04 -2.26
C ILE A 125 10.44 16.02 -2.09
N ALA A 126 11.07 15.97 -0.91
CA ALA A 126 12.07 14.95 -0.61
C ALA A 126 11.48 13.53 -0.61
N ALA A 127 10.25 13.35 -0.11
CA ALA A 127 9.55 12.07 -0.21
C ALA A 127 9.27 11.67 -1.66
N ARG A 128 8.79 12.61 -2.49
CA ARG A 128 8.61 12.38 -3.94
C ARG A 128 9.93 12.01 -4.61
N ASP A 129 11.00 12.75 -4.35
CA ASP A 129 12.29 12.55 -5.01
C ASP A 129 12.89 11.20 -4.64
N TYR A 130 12.72 10.76 -3.39
CA TYR A 130 13.05 9.40 -2.98
C TYR A 130 12.26 8.36 -3.79
N ALA A 131 10.93 8.53 -3.90
CA ALA A 131 10.09 7.64 -4.68
C ALA A 131 10.53 7.60 -6.16
N TYR A 132 10.88 8.75 -6.73
CA TYR A 132 11.39 8.85 -8.10
C TYR A 132 12.76 8.21 -8.33
N GLU A 133 13.60 8.16 -7.30
CA GLU A 133 14.91 7.49 -7.34
C GLU A 133 14.74 5.97 -7.26
N TRP A 134 13.81 5.50 -6.42
CA TRP A 134 13.70 4.09 -6.06
C TRP A 134 12.52 3.35 -6.70
N TRP A 135 11.68 3.98 -7.52
CA TRP A 135 10.49 3.32 -8.11
C TRP A 135 10.79 2.03 -8.88
N ASP A 136 11.97 1.89 -9.52
CA ASP A 136 12.43 0.70 -10.27
C ASP A 136 13.67 0.04 -9.63
N GLY A 137 13.85 0.27 -8.33
CA GLY A 137 14.99 -0.18 -7.53
C GLY A 137 14.62 -0.50 -6.08
N ARG A 138 15.44 -1.28 -5.36
CA ARG A 138 15.26 -1.51 -3.92
C ARG A 138 16.42 -0.90 -3.16
N ASN A 139 16.14 0.04 -2.26
CA ASN A 139 17.17 0.62 -1.40
C ASN A 139 17.70 -0.47 -0.45
N PRO A 140 18.99 -0.86 -0.55
CA PRO A 140 19.53 -1.92 0.30
C PRO A 140 19.40 -1.66 1.80
N VAL A 141 19.39 -0.38 2.22
CA VAL A 141 19.23 -0.01 3.63
C VAL A 141 17.92 -0.56 4.21
N TYR A 142 16.85 -0.55 3.42
CA TYR A 142 15.50 -0.90 3.87
C TYR A 142 15.00 -2.23 3.31
N SER A 143 15.67 -2.78 2.30
CA SER A 143 15.20 -3.98 1.59
C SER A 143 16.04 -5.23 1.84
N THR A 144 17.26 -5.12 2.38
CA THR A 144 18.10 -6.30 2.68
C THR A 144 17.42 -7.27 3.64
N TYR A 145 16.73 -6.79 4.67
CA TYR A 145 15.98 -7.66 5.60
C TYR A 145 14.98 -8.55 4.86
N TYR A 146 14.18 -7.98 3.94
CA TYR A 146 13.17 -8.71 3.19
C TYR A 146 13.80 -9.67 2.18
N ALA A 147 14.85 -9.25 1.49
CA ALA A 147 15.60 -10.10 0.56
C ALA A 147 16.21 -11.32 1.25
N GLU A 148 16.83 -11.14 2.41
CA GLU A 148 17.40 -12.24 3.22
C GLU A 148 16.30 -13.21 3.68
N LYS A 149 15.13 -12.71 4.10
CA LYS A 149 13.97 -13.55 4.45
C LYS A 149 13.42 -14.33 3.26
N ALA A 150 13.48 -13.76 2.06
CA ALA A 150 13.12 -14.41 0.80
C ALA A 150 14.26 -15.31 0.23
N GLY A 151 15.39 -15.42 0.94
CA GLY A 151 16.54 -16.24 0.54
C GLY A 151 17.18 -15.77 -0.76
N CYS A 152 17.28 -14.46 -0.99
CA CYS A 152 17.92 -13.89 -2.16
C CYS A 152 18.69 -12.59 -1.84
N ASP A 153 19.36 -12.05 -2.85
CA ASP A 153 20.15 -10.81 -2.76
C ASP A 153 19.34 -9.64 -3.33
N VAL A 154 19.24 -8.54 -2.57
CA VAL A 154 18.48 -7.34 -2.95
C VAL A 154 18.98 -6.70 -4.26
N THR A 155 20.20 -6.98 -4.69
CA THR A 155 20.76 -6.50 -5.96
C THR A 155 20.28 -7.30 -7.18
N ASP A 156 19.74 -8.51 -6.98
CA ASP A 156 19.13 -9.30 -8.05
C ASP A 156 17.68 -8.85 -8.27
N LYS A 157 17.35 -8.32 -9.46
CA LYS A 157 15.98 -7.91 -9.78
C LYS A 157 14.97 -9.05 -9.67
N LYS A 158 15.40 -10.31 -9.85
CA LYS A 158 14.53 -11.49 -9.65
C LYS A 158 14.18 -11.72 -8.18
N CYS A 159 14.96 -11.14 -7.27
CA CYS A 159 14.67 -11.17 -5.84
C CYS A 159 13.38 -10.40 -5.55
N TRP A 160 13.19 -9.23 -6.17
CA TRP A 160 12.11 -8.30 -5.85
C TRP A 160 10.71 -8.87 -6.08
N THR A 161 10.56 -9.88 -6.95
CA THR A 161 9.28 -10.54 -7.20
C THR A 161 8.91 -11.57 -6.13
N LYS A 162 9.75 -11.79 -5.11
CA LYS A 162 9.53 -12.79 -4.06
C LYS A 162 8.79 -12.24 -2.83
N TRP A 163 8.50 -10.94 -2.78
CA TRP A 163 7.71 -10.33 -1.72
C TRP A 163 7.00 -9.08 -2.23
N ASN A 164 5.86 -8.76 -1.63
CA ASN A 164 5.18 -7.49 -1.87
C ASN A 164 5.81 -6.42 -0.97
N ASP A 165 6.19 -5.27 -1.54
CA ASP A 165 6.87 -4.20 -0.81
C ASP A 165 6.25 -2.81 -0.97
N CYS A 166 4.98 -2.74 -1.36
CA CYS A 166 4.24 -1.49 -1.50
C CYS A 166 4.35 -0.57 -0.27
N ALA A 167 3.98 -1.06 0.92
CA ALA A 167 4.06 -0.28 2.15
C ALA A 167 5.50 0.00 2.59
N ASN A 168 6.44 -0.93 2.36
CA ASN A 168 7.86 -0.71 2.63
C ASN A 168 8.41 0.44 1.77
N PHE A 169 8.08 0.49 0.48
CA PHE A 169 8.47 1.57 -0.43
C PHE A 169 7.90 2.92 -0.02
N VAL A 170 6.61 2.97 0.28
CA VAL A 170 5.97 4.21 0.75
C VAL A 170 6.58 4.64 2.08
N SER A 171 6.80 3.72 3.02
CA SER A 171 7.40 4.05 4.31
C SER A 171 8.81 4.65 4.19
N GLN A 172 9.62 4.12 3.27
CA GLN A 172 10.92 4.70 2.96
C GLN A 172 10.82 6.12 2.40
N SER A 173 9.86 6.35 1.50
CA SER A 173 9.62 7.67 0.91
C SER A 173 9.22 8.68 1.99
N LEU A 174 8.28 8.31 2.87
CA LEU A 174 7.87 9.17 4.00
C LEU A 174 9.03 9.43 4.97
N ARG A 175 9.88 8.42 5.21
CA ARG A 175 11.08 8.56 6.05
C ARG A 175 12.09 9.52 5.42
N ALA A 176 12.29 9.45 4.11
CA ALA A 176 13.15 10.38 3.35
C ALA A 176 12.60 11.81 3.35
N GLY A 177 11.27 11.95 3.34
CA GLY A 177 10.59 13.22 3.58
C GLY A 177 10.68 13.75 5.02
N GLY A 178 11.35 13.05 5.94
CA GLY A 178 11.59 13.57 7.29
C GLY A 178 10.59 13.12 8.36
N MET A 179 9.69 12.16 8.05
CA MET A 179 8.88 11.55 9.10
C MET A 179 9.76 10.74 10.08
N ASN A 180 9.56 10.94 11.37
CA ASN A 180 10.26 10.26 12.45
C ASN A 180 9.67 8.87 12.66
N PHE A 181 10.55 7.96 13.07
CA PHE A 181 10.12 6.66 13.57
C PHE A 181 9.26 6.84 14.83
N GLN A 182 8.24 6.00 14.96
CA GLN A 182 7.49 5.84 16.18
C GLN A 182 7.72 4.43 16.74
N TYR A 183 7.87 4.34 18.06
CA TYR A 183 8.13 3.09 18.76
C TYR A 183 6.99 2.86 19.74
N GLY A 184 6.15 1.87 19.43
CA GLY A 184 5.14 1.35 20.33
C GLY A 184 5.71 0.34 21.31
N ALA A 185 4.83 -0.42 21.96
CA ALA A 185 5.23 -1.45 22.92
C ALA A 185 6.03 -2.60 22.28
N HIS A 186 5.75 -2.90 21.00
CA HIS A 186 6.37 -4.00 20.26
C HIS A 186 6.37 -3.71 18.76
N TYR A 187 7.24 -4.37 17.97
CA TYR A 187 7.34 -4.16 16.52
C TYR A 187 6.04 -4.56 15.77
N THR A 188 5.19 -5.36 16.40
CA THR A 188 3.90 -5.79 15.86
C THR A 188 2.76 -4.81 16.14
N SER A 189 2.94 -3.84 17.05
CA SER A 189 1.84 -2.94 17.45
C SER A 189 1.60 -1.84 16.41
N ASN A 190 0.36 -1.35 16.33
CA ASN A 190 -0.04 -0.33 15.37
C ASN A 190 0.62 1.04 15.65
N GLU A 191 1.07 1.29 16.87
CA GLU A 191 1.79 2.51 17.26
C GLU A 191 3.25 2.50 16.81
N SER A 192 3.85 1.32 16.61
CA SER A 192 5.20 1.21 16.08
C SER A 192 5.16 1.51 14.59
N TRP A 193 6.04 2.37 14.10
CA TRP A 193 6.37 2.55 12.68
C TRP A 193 7.85 2.86 12.58
N HIS A 194 8.65 1.84 12.31
CA HIS A 194 10.10 1.96 12.28
C HIS A 194 10.74 0.87 11.42
N PHE A 195 11.93 1.17 10.93
CA PHE A 195 12.81 0.19 10.32
C PHE A 195 14.06 -0.01 11.18
N GLY A 196 14.52 -1.25 11.29
CA GLY A 196 15.75 -1.60 11.99
C GLY A 196 16.33 -2.91 11.47
N PRO A 197 17.64 -3.14 11.65
CA PRO A 197 18.35 -4.28 11.05
C PRO A 197 17.92 -5.65 11.61
N LEU A 198 17.23 -5.68 12.76
CA LEU A 198 16.74 -6.92 13.35
C LEU A 198 15.35 -7.29 12.82
N VAL A 199 14.36 -6.45 13.11
CA VAL A 199 12.97 -6.65 12.70
C VAL A 199 12.33 -5.26 12.46
N PRO A 200 11.88 -4.96 11.23
CA PRO A 200 11.05 -3.77 10.98
C PRO A 200 9.67 -3.95 11.60
N SER A 201 9.00 -2.83 11.94
CA SER A 201 7.63 -2.92 12.43
C SER A 201 6.70 -3.46 11.34
N TYR A 202 5.63 -4.14 11.73
CA TYR A 202 4.65 -4.66 10.75
C TYR A 202 4.00 -3.54 9.93
N THR A 203 3.76 -2.40 10.56
CA THR A 203 3.25 -1.16 9.95
C THR A 203 4.20 -0.53 8.92
N TRP A 204 5.50 -0.86 8.95
CA TRP A 204 6.47 -0.40 7.98
C TRP A 204 6.31 -1.13 6.64
N GLY A 205 6.10 -2.45 6.69
CA GLY A 205 6.16 -3.31 5.51
C GLY A 205 4.83 -3.81 4.95
N GLY A 206 3.76 -3.89 5.75
CA GLY A 206 2.47 -4.46 5.33
C GLY A 206 1.39 -3.41 5.10
N ALA A 207 0.66 -3.48 3.98
CA ALA A 207 -0.34 -2.48 3.57
C ALA A 207 -1.46 -2.27 4.61
N HIS A 208 -2.13 -3.34 5.06
CA HIS A 208 -3.10 -3.27 6.15
C HIS A 208 -2.55 -2.63 7.42
N LYS A 209 -1.31 -2.96 7.78
CA LYS A 209 -0.66 -2.47 9.00
C LYS A 209 -0.26 -1.01 8.88
N PHE A 210 0.21 -0.62 7.70
CA PHE A 210 0.48 0.76 7.34
C PHE A 210 -0.78 1.61 7.52
N TYR A 211 -1.92 1.15 7.00
CA TYR A 211 -3.20 1.83 7.18
C TYR A 211 -3.56 2.01 8.67
N LEU A 212 -3.45 0.94 9.49
CA LEU A 212 -3.78 1.01 10.91
C LEU A 212 -2.93 2.04 11.67
N HIS A 213 -1.66 2.19 11.31
CA HIS A 213 -0.77 3.21 11.87
C HIS A 213 -1.16 4.62 11.37
N TRP A 214 -1.19 4.81 10.06
CA TRP A 214 -1.30 6.13 9.45
C TRP A 214 -2.69 6.75 9.61
N ARG A 215 -3.76 5.95 9.67
CA ARG A 215 -5.09 6.47 10.03
C ARG A 215 -5.12 7.08 11.44
N GLY A 216 -4.30 6.57 12.36
CA GLY A 216 -4.20 7.07 13.73
C GLY A 216 -3.27 8.27 13.84
N ARG A 217 -2.20 8.30 13.04
CA ARG A 217 -1.15 9.33 13.05
C ARG A 217 -1.48 10.57 12.22
N ALA A 218 -2.14 10.40 11.09
CA ALA A 218 -2.50 11.47 10.15
C ALA A 218 -4.02 11.70 10.07
N GLY A 219 -4.84 10.72 10.48
CA GLY A 219 -6.24 10.67 10.09
C GLY A 219 -6.43 10.13 8.66
N VAL A 220 -7.68 10.03 8.21
CA VAL A 220 -8.01 9.75 6.81
C VAL A 220 -8.56 11.04 6.20
N ALA A 221 -7.95 11.48 5.11
CA ALA A 221 -8.37 12.67 4.37
C ALA A 221 -9.80 12.46 3.84
N PRO A 222 -10.73 13.40 4.05
CA PRO A 222 -12.13 13.22 3.67
C PRO A 222 -12.33 13.27 2.14
N SER A 223 -11.47 13.93 1.38
CA SER A 223 -11.56 13.98 -0.07
C SER A 223 -10.21 14.03 -0.79
N VAL A 224 -10.19 13.57 -2.05
CA VAL A 224 -9.04 13.69 -2.96
C VAL A 224 -8.56 15.13 -3.16
N THR A 225 -9.42 16.12 -2.93
CA THR A 225 -9.04 17.54 -2.96
C THR A 225 -8.05 17.92 -1.88
N ASP A 226 -8.02 17.17 -0.78
CA ASP A 226 -7.15 17.44 0.37
C ASP A 226 -5.76 16.83 0.18
N LEU A 227 -5.64 15.84 -0.72
CA LEU A 227 -4.39 15.16 -1.00
C LEU A 227 -3.50 15.97 -1.95
N GLN A 228 -2.19 15.82 -1.82
CA GLN A 228 -1.16 16.48 -2.63
C GLN A 228 0.06 15.58 -2.89
N THR A 229 1.04 16.10 -3.65
CA THR A 229 2.32 15.40 -3.83
C THR A 229 2.99 15.17 -2.49
N GLY A 230 3.49 13.96 -2.28
CA GLY A 230 4.12 13.48 -1.04
C GLY A 230 3.13 12.83 -0.07
N ASP A 231 1.83 12.85 -0.34
CA ASP A 231 0.87 12.10 0.47
C ASP A 231 0.84 10.63 0.10
N ALA A 232 0.50 9.79 1.09
CA ALA A 232 0.31 8.37 0.90
C ALA A 232 -1.18 8.04 0.75
N VAL A 233 -1.46 6.96 0.02
CA VAL A 233 -2.81 6.42 -0.18
C VAL A 233 -2.78 4.90 -0.09
N SER A 234 -3.80 4.32 0.54
CA SER A 234 -4.02 2.88 0.56
C SER A 234 -5.33 2.50 -0.12
N ALA A 235 -5.38 1.29 -0.67
CA ALA A 235 -6.53 0.75 -1.38
C ALA A 235 -6.95 -0.59 -0.76
N ASP A 236 -8.26 -0.73 -0.58
CA ASP A 236 -8.98 -1.98 -0.30
C ASP A 236 -9.76 -2.33 -1.58
N PHE A 237 -9.39 -3.45 -2.19
CA PHE A 237 -9.83 -3.81 -3.53
C PHE A 237 -11.29 -4.27 -3.56
N THR A 238 -11.76 -4.90 -2.49
CA THR A 238 -13.12 -5.46 -2.38
C THR A 238 -14.05 -4.63 -1.50
N GLY A 239 -13.51 -3.73 -0.69
CA GLY A 239 -14.23 -2.99 0.34
C GLY A 239 -14.59 -3.84 1.55
N ASP A 240 -13.85 -4.92 1.81
CA ASP A 240 -14.14 -5.85 2.90
C ASP A 240 -13.44 -5.51 4.22
N GLY A 241 -12.66 -4.42 4.22
CA GLY A 241 -11.92 -3.94 5.38
C GLY A 241 -10.51 -4.52 5.49
N ASP A 242 -10.07 -5.36 4.55
CA ASP A 242 -8.67 -5.72 4.39
C ASP A 242 -7.99 -4.81 3.35
N ILE A 243 -6.88 -4.19 3.72
CA ILE A 243 -6.21 -3.22 2.84
C ILE A 243 -5.08 -3.91 2.09
N ASP A 244 -5.24 -4.01 0.77
CA ASP A 244 -4.34 -4.74 -0.12
C ASP A 244 -3.05 -3.99 -0.46
N HIS A 245 -3.18 -2.68 -0.71
CA HIS A 245 -2.11 -1.94 -1.39
C HIS A 245 -1.90 -0.53 -0.85
N THR A 246 -0.70 0.01 -1.04
CA THR A 246 -0.34 1.38 -0.64
C THR A 246 0.60 1.98 -1.68
N ALA A 247 0.36 3.25 -2.04
CA ALA A 247 1.13 4.00 -3.02
C ALA A 247 1.40 5.43 -2.52
N LEU A 248 2.33 6.12 -3.17
CA LEU A 248 2.63 7.53 -2.92
C LEU A 248 2.09 8.39 -4.08
N ILE A 249 1.43 9.49 -3.77
CA ILE A 249 1.11 10.52 -4.76
C ILE A 249 2.41 11.29 -5.04
N THR A 250 2.99 11.13 -6.21
CA THR A 250 4.24 11.83 -6.56
C THR A 250 4.03 13.05 -7.45
N LYS A 251 2.87 13.15 -8.10
CA LYS A 251 2.51 14.30 -8.91
C LYS A 251 1.04 14.64 -8.75
N ASN A 252 0.81 15.89 -8.35
CA ASN A 252 -0.50 16.49 -8.23
C ASN A 252 -0.64 17.62 -9.26
N THR A 253 -1.58 17.49 -10.20
CA THR A 253 -1.84 18.52 -11.23
C THR A 253 -3.16 19.25 -11.07
N GLY A 254 -3.87 19.07 -9.95
CA GLY A 254 -5.21 19.61 -9.76
C GLY A 254 -6.03 18.86 -8.70
N ASN A 255 -7.32 19.20 -8.59
CA ASN A 255 -8.15 18.77 -7.47
C ASN A 255 -8.95 17.49 -7.72
N TYR A 256 -8.76 16.84 -8.86
CA TYR A 256 -9.54 15.66 -9.26
C TYR A 256 -8.77 14.35 -9.13
N ASN A 257 -9.48 13.22 -9.09
CA ASN A 257 -8.88 11.88 -9.06
C ASN A 257 -7.82 11.66 -10.15
N ASN A 258 -8.07 12.13 -11.37
CA ASN A 258 -7.17 12.00 -12.52
C ASN A 258 -5.95 12.94 -12.47
N ASN A 259 -5.85 13.77 -11.45
CA ASN A 259 -4.71 14.65 -11.22
C ASN A 259 -3.73 14.11 -10.16
N LYS A 260 -4.08 13.02 -9.47
CA LYS A 260 -3.28 12.41 -8.41
C LYS A 260 -2.54 11.19 -8.95
N TYR A 261 -1.35 11.42 -9.49
CA TYR A 261 -0.51 10.39 -10.09
C TYR A 261 0.26 9.60 -9.02
N LEU A 262 0.28 8.29 -9.18
CA LEU A 262 0.80 7.35 -8.20
C LEU A 262 2.16 6.80 -8.62
N THR A 263 3.07 6.69 -7.66
CA THR A 263 4.29 5.88 -7.75
C THR A 263 4.22 4.77 -6.69
N GLN A 264 4.55 3.55 -7.08
CA GLN A 264 4.32 2.35 -6.25
C GLN A 264 5.26 1.19 -6.60
N HIS A 265 5.32 0.24 -5.69
CA HIS A 265 5.95 -1.08 -5.85
C HIS A 265 4.90 -2.20 -6.03
N THR A 266 5.31 -3.46 -5.88
CA THR A 266 4.61 -4.71 -6.25
C THR A 266 4.62 -4.94 -7.77
N ASP A 267 4.07 -4.01 -8.53
CA ASP A 267 4.43 -3.79 -9.93
C ASP A 267 4.98 -2.36 -10.01
N ASP A 268 6.28 -2.26 -10.27
CA ASP A 268 7.07 -1.04 -10.18
C ASP A 268 6.57 0.01 -11.19
N LYS A 269 6.01 1.10 -10.67
CA LYS A 269 5.40 2.15 -11.50
C LYS A 269 5.72 3.51 -10.99
N LYS A 270 5.94 4.40 -11.96
CA LYS A 270 6.10 5.83 -11.76
C LYS A 270 5.10 6.57 -12.62
N GLU A 271 4.03 7.04 -12.00
CA GLU A 271 3.04 7.96 -12.58
C GLU A 271 2.33 7.45 -13.84
N LEU A 272 2.20 6.12 -13.98
CA LEU A 272 1.42 5.49 -15.04
C LEU A 272 -0.07 5.41 -14.73
N THR A 273 -0.42 5.45 -13.45
CA THR A 273 -1.79 5.41 -12.95
C THR A 273 -2.07 6.59 -12.04
N THR A 274 -3.35 6.85 -11.82
CA THR A 274 -3.87 7.88 -10.94
C THR A 274 -4.91 7.31 -9.98
N LEU A 275 -5.35 8.09 -9.00
CA LEU A 275 -6.49 7.69 -8.17
C LEU A 275 -7.77 7.43 -8.98
N GLN A 276 -7.92 8.01 -10.17
CA GLN A 276 -9.05 7.71 -11.06
C GLN A 276 -9.12 6.23 -11.43
N ASP A 277 -7.97 5.58 -11.60
CA ASP A 277 -7.90 4.16 -11.94
C ASP A 277 -8.38 3.31 -10.75
N TRP A 278 -7.96 3.65 -9.53
CA TRP A 278 -8.39 2.97 -8.31
C TRP A 278 -9.91 3.11 -8.07
N TYR A 279 -10.45 4.34 -8.12
CA TYR A 279 -11.89 4.56 -8.00
C TYR A 279 -12.67 3.89 -9.14
N GLY A 280 -12.16 3.95 -10.38
CA GLY A 280 -12.75 3.27 -11.54
C GLY A 280 -12.74 1.75 -11.43
N GLY A 281 -11.76 1.17 -10.74
CA GLY A 281 -11.69 -0.24 -10.35
C GLY A 281 -12.65 -0.62 -9.21
N GLY A 282 -13.32 0.37 -8.61
CA GLY A 282 -14.22 0.20 -7.48
C GLY A 282 -13.47 -0.14 -6.19
N PHE A 283 -12.26 0.39 -6.00
CA PHE A 283 -11.53 0.27 -4.75
C PHE A 283 -12.05 1.26 -3.73
N VAL A 284 -11.98 0.89 -2.45
CA VAL A 284 -12.13 1.84 -1.34
C VAL A 284 -10.75 2.43 -1.05
N VAL A 285 -10.67 3.77 -1.02
CA VAL A 285 -9.40 4.49 -0.92
C VAL A 285 -9.30 5.22 0.43
N TYR A 286 -8.10 5.18 1.01
CA TYR A 286 -7.76 5.86 2.26
C TYR A 286 -6.50 6.71 2.04
N GLY A 287 -6.64 8.03 2.00
CA GLY A 287 -5.54 8.97 1.87
C GLY A 287 -5.11 9.58 3.20
N TYR A 288 -3.83 9.91 3.31
CA TYR A 288 -3.23 10.47 4.51
C TYR A 288 -2.49 11.77 4.16
N GLU A 289 -2.90 12.89 4.75
CA GLU A 289 -2.25 14.20 4.60
C GLU A 289 -0.98 14.21 5.48
N ILE A 290 0.15 13.80 4.91
CA ILE A 290 1.38 13.53 5.69
C ILE A 290 1.96 14.82 6.25
N ASP A 291 1.76 15.95 5.57
CA ASP A 291 2.14 17.29 6.02
C ASP A 291 1.38 17.76 7.27
N LYS A 292 0.25 17.11 7.59
CA LYS A 292 -0.58 17.40 8.77
C LYS A 292 -0.44 16.34 9.88
N ALA A 293 0.30 15.27 9.62
CA ALA A 293 0.47 14.16 10.55
C ALA A 293 1.35 14.54 11.76
N ASP A 294 1.17 13.84 12.88
CA ASP A 294 2.05 13.97 14.04
C ASP A 294 3.46 13.47 13.69
N ASN A 295 4.51 14.25 14.01
CA ASN A 295 5.91 13.90 13.73
C ASN A 295 6.81 13.87 14.96
#